data_AF-A0A7K0PXZ8-F1
#
_entry.id   AF-A0A7K0PXZ8-F1
#
_cell.length_a   1.000
_cell.length_b   1.000
_cell.length_c   1.000
_cell.angle_alpha   90.00
_cell.angle_beta   90.00
_cell.angle_gamma   90.00
#
_symmetry.space_group_name_H-M   'P 1'
#
loop_
_entity.id
_entity.type
_entity.pdbx_description
1 polymer ?
#
loop_
_entity_poly.entity_id
_entity_poly.type
_entity_poly.pdbx_seq_one_letter_code
_entity_poly.pdbx_strand_id
1 'polypeptide(L)'
;MVAVLAWVVLASPLLAVRTVQVDGATTLSADEVREAAGVAPGTPLVRVDIEAAAARVAALPQVADAEVTRGWPDRVVVTLRERVPVAVVSTAGTRSLVDAGGTLFDTITGDAPAGVVPLQVADPGPDDRATRAALAAIVSLPAAVLPQVTEVVA
;
A
#
# COMPACT_ATOMS: atom_id res chain seq x y z
N MET A 1 12.47 -18.43 -39.20
CA MET A 1 11.45 -17.40 -39.50
C MET A 1 10.51 -17.12 -38.33
N VAL A 2 9.94 -18.14 -37.67
CA VAL A 2 9.03 -17.96 -36.52
C VAL A 2 9.64 -17.10 -35.40
N ALA A 3 10.91 -17.32 -35.04
CA ALA A 3 11.59 -16.50 -34.02
C ALA A 3 11.73 -15.01 -34.40
N VAL A 4 11.98 -14.71 -35.69
CA VAL A 4 12.09 -13.34 -36.19
C VAL A 4 10.71 -12.66 -36.22
N LEU A 5 9.68 -13.39 -36.66
CA LEU A 5 8.30 -12.90 -36.62
C LEU A 5 7.82 -12.64 -35.19
N ALA A 6 8.10 -13.55 -34.26
CA ALA A 6 7.81 -13.36 -32.83
C ALA A 6 8.54 -12.13 -32.28
N TRP A 7 9.84 -11.97 -32.58
CA TRP A 7 10.61 -10.80 -32.14
C TRP A 7 10.03 -9.48 -32.69
N VAL A 8 9.70 -9.43 -33.98
CA VAL A 8 9.12 -8.22 -34.61
C VAL A 8 7.78 -7.86 -33.98
N VAL A 9 6.94 -8.86 -33.68
CA VAL A 9 5.67 -8.64 -32.97
C VAL A 9 5.92 -8.16 -31.54
N LEU A 10 6.86 -8.76 -30.80
CA LEU A 10 7.23 -8.37 -29.44
C LEU A 10 7.84 -6.96 -29.34
N ALA A 11 8.56 -6.52 -30.39
CA ALA A 11 9.13 -5.18 -30.50
C ALA A 11 8.17 -4.16 -31.15
N SER A 12 6.96 -4.58 -31.52
CA SER A 12 5.98 -3.74 -32.22
C SER A 12 5.35 -2.69 -31.29
N PRO A 13 4.99 -1.49 -31.82
CA PRO A 13 4.17 -0.51 -31.10
C PRO A 13 2.80 -1.05 -30.66
N LEU A 14 2.36 -2.17 -31.22
CA LEU A 14 1.10 -2.83 -30.85
C LEU A 14 1.12 -3.39 -29.42
N LEU A 15 2.30 -3.68 -28.87
CA LEU A 15 2.48 -4.23 -27.50
C LEU A 15 3.09 -3.20 -26.55
N ALA A 16 3.02 -1.92 -26.91
CA ALA A 16 3.44 -0.82 -26.06
C ALA A 16 2.39 -0.54 -24.99
N VAL A 17 2.84 -0.20 -23.78
CA VAL A 17 1.97 0.20 -22.68
C VAL A 17 1.16 1.42 -23.07
N ARG A 18 -0.17 1.28 -23.08
CA ARG A 18 -1.13 2.37 -23.29
C ARG A 18 -1.82 2.77 -21.99
N THR A 19 -1.99 1.80 -21.08
CA THR A 19 -2.75 2.00 -19.85
C THR A 19 -2.05 1.33 -18.69
N VAL A 20 -1.93 2.08 -17.58
CA VAL A 20 -1.59 1.52 -16.27
C VAL A 20 -2.88 1.50 -15.46
N GLN A 21 -3.43 0.29 -15.32
CA GLN A 21 -4.63 0.04 -14.53
C GLN A 21 -4.21 -0.12 -13.07
N VAL A 22 -4.96 0.48 -12.16
CA VAL A 22 -4.73 0.41 -10.72
C VAL A 22 -5.98 -0.14 -10.06
N ASP A 23 -5.82 -1.26 -9.36
CA ASP A 23 -6.88 -1.95 -8.63
C ASP A 23 -6.54 -2.00 -7.14
N GLY A 24 -7.54 -1.79 -6.28
CA GLY A 24 -7.40 -1.88 -4.82
C GLY A 24 -7.00 -0.59 -4.09
N ALA A 25 -6.79 0.51 -4.82
CA ALA A 25 -6.61 1.84 -4.24
C ALA A 25 -7.96 2.40 -3.74
N THR A 26 -7.99 2.87 -2.49
CA THR A 26 -9.17 3.44 -1.83
C THR A 26 -8.91 4.83 -1.30
N THR A 27 -7.78 5.02 -0.63
CA THR A 27 -7.33 6.30 -0.06
C THR A 27 -6.31 6.95 -0.98
N LEU A 28 -5.41 6.15 -1.55
CA LEU A 28 -4.48 6.61 -2.58
C LEU A 28 -5.24 6.87 -3.88
N SER A 29 -4.90 7.96 -4.56
CA SER A 29 -5.38 8.17 -5.91
C SER A 29 -4.70 7.20 -6.88
N ALA A 30 -5.42 6.82 -7.93
CA ALA A 30 -4.83 5.98 -8.96
C ALA A 30 -3.66 6.68 -9.68
N ASP A 31 -3.62 8.02 -9.73
CA ASP A 31 -2.52 8.77 -10.32
C ASP A 31 -1.24 8.70 -9.48
N GLU A 32 -1.34 8.84 -8.15
CA GLU A 32 -0.19 8.67 -7.25
C GLU A 32 0.42 7.27 -7.38
N VAL A 33 -0.42 6.24 -7.48
CA VAL A 33 0.03 4.86 -7.68
C VAL A 33 0.71 4.67 -9.04
N ARG A 34 0.15 5.27 -10.12
CA ARG A 34 0.76 5.22 -11.46
C ARG A 34 2.11 5.93 -11.49
N GLU A 35 2.21 7.07 -10.83
CA GLU A 35 3.45 7.84 -10.71
C GLU A 35 4.51 7.03 -9.96
N ALA A 36 4.16 6.45 -8.82
CA ALA A 36 5.04 5.56 -8.06
C ALA A 36 5.47 4.34 -8.89
N ALA A 37 4.54 3.72 -9.63
CA ALA A 37 4.84 2.60 -10.51
C ALA A 37 5.86 2.97 -11.59
N GLY A 38 5.92 4.24 -12.03
CA GLY A 38 6.99 4.76 -12.89
C GLY A 38 7.08 4.09 -14.27
N VAL A 39 5.97 3.52 -14.76
CA VAL A 39 5.91 2.89 -16.08
C VAL A 39 5.55 3.94 -17.13
N ALA A 40 6.52 4.31 -17.96
CA ALA A 40 6.30 5.29 -19.03
C ALA A 40 5.35 4.72 -20.12
N PRO A 41 4.32 5.48 -20.54
CA PRO A 41 3.51 5.14 -21.71
C PRO A 41 4.40 4.94 -22.94
N GLY A 42 4.04 3.99 -23.80
CA GLY A 42 4.82 3.65 -25.00
C GLY A 42 5.94 2.63 -24.75
N THR A 43 6.25 2.29 -23.50
CA THR A 43 7.24 1.24 -23.18
C THR A 43 6.75 -0.11 -23.72
N PRO A 44 7.54 -0.89 -24.47
CA PRO A 44 7.16 -2.25 -24.87
C PRO A 44 6.90 -3.13 -23.63
N LEU A 45 5.77 -3.83 -23.55
CA LEU A 45 5.40 -4.63 -22.36
C LEU A 45 6.49 -5.62 -21.92
N VAL A 46 7.18 -6.23 -22.90
CA VAL A 46 8.30 -7.14 -22.65
C VAL A 46 9.49 -6.49 -21.94
N ARG A 47 9.64 -5.16 -22.04
CA ARG A 47 10.72 -4.40 -21.42
C ARG A 47 10.31 -3.77 -20.09
N VAL A 48 9.03 -3.80 -19.72
CA VAL A 48 8.59 -3.29 -18.42
C VAL A 48 9.16 -4.19 -17.34
N ASP A 49 9.90 -3.59 -16.41
CA ASP A 49 10.33 -4.24 -15.18
C ASP A 49 9.19 -4.17 -14.15
N ILE A 50 8.41 -5.25 -14.07
CA ILE A 50 7.25 -5.33 -13.18
C ILE A 50 7.65 -5.49 -11.71
N GLU A 51 8.80 -6.10 -11.42
CA GLU A 51 9.29 -6.29 -10.06
C GLU A 51 9.75 -4.95 -9.49
N ALA A 52 10.52 -4.18 -10.27
CA ALA A 52 10.92 -2.84 -9.87
C ALA A 52 9.72 -1.89 -9.74
N ALA A 53 8.70 -2.02 -10.61
CA ALA A 53 7.46 -1.25 -10.48
C ALA A 53 6.70 -1.61 -9.20
N ALA A 54 6.54 -2.90 -8.90
CA ALA A 54 5.89 -3.37 -7.67
C ALA A 54 6.63 -2.87 -6.43
N ALA A 55 7.97 -2.94 -6.41
CA ALA A 55 8.79 -2.46 -5.31
C ALA A 55 8.62 -0.95 -5.06
N ARG A 56 8.51 -0.13 -6.12
CA ARG A 56 8.25 1.30 -5.97
C ARG A 56 6.86 1.59 -5.42
N VAL A 57 5.83 0.87 -5.86
CA VAL A 57 4.47 1.02 -5.32
C VAL A 57 4.41 0.57 -3.86
N ALA A 58 5.06 -0.54 -3.53
CA ALA A 58 5.15 -1.05 -2.15
C ALA A 58 5.93 -0.12 -1.20
N ALA A 59 6.74 0.80 -1.74
CA ALA A 59 7.44 1.80 -0.95
C ALA A 59 6.54 2.98 -0.51
N LEU A 60 5.33 3.10 -1.07
CA LEU A 60 4.34 4.03 -0.55
C LEU A 60 3.92 3.59 0.86
N PRO A 61 3.99 4.46 1.89
CA PRO A 61 3.71 4.08 3.27
C PRO A 61 2.35 3.42 3.46
N GLN A 62 1.32 3.96 2.79
CA GLN A 62 -0.06 3.47 2.87
C GLN A 62 -0.26 2.09 2.24
N VAL A 63 0.71 1.57 1.48
CA VAL A 63 0.61 0.28 0.81
C VAL A 63 1.13 -0.83 1.74
N ALA A 64 0.30 -1.84 1.97
CA ALA A 64 0.65 -3.02 2.74
C ALA A 64 1.30 -4.09 1.85
N ASP A 65 0.81 -4.22 0.61
CA ASP A 65 1.29 -5.16 -0.39
C ASP A 65 0.97 -4.64 -1.80
N ALA A 66 1.83 -4.94 -2.77
CA ALA A 66 1.61 -4.56 -4.16
C ALA A 66 2.16 -5.61 -5.12
N GLU A 67 1.36 -5.92 -6.14
CA GLU A 67 1.70 -6.80 -7.24
C GLU A 67 1.52 -6.04 -8.56
N VAL A 68 2.45 -6.26 -9.49
CA VAL A 68 2.38 -5.67 -10.83
C VAL A 68 2.48 -6.79 -11.86
N THR A 69 1.51 -6.83 -12.77
CA THR A 69 1.45 -7.83 -13.84
C THR A 69 1.31 -7.18 -15.21
N ARG A 70 1.64 -7.93 -16.27
CA ARG A 70 1.45 -7.50 -17.65
C ARG A 70 0.06 -7.90 -18.11
N GLY A 71 -0.80 -6.92 -18.33
CA GLY A 71 -2.12 -7.09 -18.94
C GLY A 71 -2.02 -7.01 -20.46
N TRP A 72 -1.75 -8.15 -21.11
CA TRP A 72 -1.69 -8.19 -22.57
C TRP A 72 -3.02 -7.75 -23.22
N PRO A 73 -2.97 -7.07 -24.38
CA PRO A 73 -1.78 -6.81 -25.19
C PRO A 73 -1.03 -5.49 -24.89
N ASP A 74 -1.61 -4.58 -24.10
CA ASP A 74 -1.15 -3.17 -24.04
C ASP A 74 -1.23 -2.52 -22.64
N ARG A 75 -1.40 -3.30 -21.57
CA ARG A 75 -1.59 -2.77 -20.20
C ARG A 75 -0.59 -3.30 -19.20
N VAL A 76 -0.36 -2.49 -18.18
CA VAL A 76 0.23 -2.92 -16.91
C VAL A 76 -0.87 -2.83 -15.86
N VAL A 77 -1.05 -3.89 -15.10
CA VAL A 77 -2.04 -3.96 -14.02
C VAL A 77 -1.28 -3.91 -12.71
N VAL A 78 -1.57 -2.89 -11.91
CA VAL A 78 -1.07 -2.72 -10.55
C VAL A 78 -2.20 -3.09 -9.61
N THR A 79 -2.03 -4.14 -8.83
CA THR A 79 -2.96 -4.54 -7.78
C THR A 79 -2.29 -4.27 -6.44
N LEU A 80 -2.95 -3.50 -5.59
CA LEU A 80 -2.40 -3.17 -4.27
C LEU A 80 -3.43 -3.40 -3.16
N ARG A 81 -2.91 -3.56 -1.96
CA ARG A 81 -3.70 -3.56 -0.74
C ARG A 81 -3.22 -2.44 0.17
N GLU A 82 -4.11 -1.49 0.46
CA GLU A 82 -3.83 -0.43 1.41
C GLU A 82 -3.81 -0.95 2.86
N ARG A 83 -3.04 -0.28 3.71
CA ARG A 83 -2.99 -0.52 5.14
C ARG A 83 -4.28 -0.03 5.78
N VAL A 84 -4.79 -0.82 6.72
CA VAL A 84 -5.97 -0.47 7.52
C VAL A 84 -5.48 0.07 8.86
N PRO A 85 -5.85 1.31 9.24
CA PRO A 85 -5.46 1.86 10.52
C PRO A 85 -6.22 1.15 11.64
N VAL A 86 -5.52 0.84 12.72
CA VAL A 86 -6.08 0.16 13.91
C VAL A 86 -5.88 1.01 15.16
N ALA A 87 -4.76 1.71 15.22
CA ALA A 87 -4.47 2.63 16.30
C ALA A 87 -3.90 3.96 15.79
N VAL A 88 -3.95 4.97 16.65
CA VAL A 88 -3.25 6.24 16.45
C VAL A 88 -2.31 6.47 17.62
N VAL A 89 -1.05 6.72 17.33
CA VAL A 89 -0.02 7.05 18.33
C VAL A 89 0.30 8.54 18.27
N SER A 90 0.68 9.12 19.40
CA SER A 90 1.05 10.55 19.47
C SER A 90 2.48 10.69 19.98
N THR A 91 3.41 11.01 19.09
CA THR A 91 4.85 11.15 19.42
C THR A 91 5.29 12.58 19.16
N ALA A 92 5.77 13.27 20.20
CA ALA A 92 6.25 14.65 20.12
C ALA A 92 5.27 15.63 19.41
N GLY A 93 3.96 15.44 19.63
CA GLY A 93 2.90 16.26 19.02
C GLY A 93 2.49 15.86 17.61
N THR A 94 3.12 14.84 17.02
CA THR A 94 2.73 14.25 15.73
C THR A 94 1.84 13.04 15.98
N ARG A 95 0.65 13.01 15.36
CA ARG A 95 -0.28 11.88 15.44
C ARG A 95 -0.13 11.00 14.20
N SER A 96 0.25 9.74 14.40
CA SER A 96 0.47 8.80 13.30
C SER A 96 -0.46 7.61 13.38
N LEU A 97 -1.02 7.21 12.23
CA LEU A 97 -1.82 6.00 12.10
C LEU A 97 -0.90 4.77 12.07
N VAL A 98 -1.34 3.73 12.77
CA VAL A 98 -0.63 2.46 12.92
C VAL A 98 -1.53 1.32 12.48
N ASP A 99 -0.99 0.43 11.66
CA ASP A 99 -1.68 -0.79 11.23
C ASP A 99 -1.55 -1.94 12.25
N ALA A 100 -2.21 -3.06 11.99
CA ALA A 100 -2.15 -4.24 12.87
C ALA A 100 -0.72 -4.82 13.02
N GLY A 101 0.18 -4.53 12.09
CA GLY A 101 1.58 -4.95 12.11
C GLY A 101 2.48 -4.02 12.93
N GLY A 102 1.96 -2.89 13.42
CA GLY A 102 2.75 -1.88 14.14
C GLY A 102 3.46 -0.90 13.22
N THR A 103 3.17 -0.90 11.92
CA THR A 103 3.78 0.04 10.97
C THR A 103 3.06 1.38 11.03
N LEU A 104 3.81 2.45 11.27
CA LEU A 104 3.32 3.83 11.17
C LEU A 104 3.33 4.21 9.69
N PHE A 105 2.18 4.60 9.14
CA PHE A 105 2.07 4.78 7.69
C PHE A 105 1.39 6.07 7.22
N ASP A 106 0.77 6.83 8.12
CA ASP A 106 0.15 8.11 7.79
C ASP A 106 0.15 9.05 8.99
N THR A 107 0.08 10.37 8.75
CA THR A 107 0.04 11.40 9.78
C THR A 107 -1.24 12.21 9.67
N ILE A 108 -1.94 12.37 10.79
CA ILE A 108 -3.22 13.08 10.84
C ILE A 108 -3.14 14.34 11.71
N THR A 109 -3.85 15.38 11.30
CA THR A 109 -4.01 16.63 12.08
C THR A 109 -5.40 16.75 12.71
N GLY A 110 -6.36 15.94 12.28
CA GLY A 110 -7.74 15.93 12.77
C GLY A 110 -8.07 14.74 13.67
N ASP A 111 -9.36 14.39 13.66
CA ASP A 111 -9.87 13.23 14.38
C ASP A 111 -9.40 11.92 13.76
N ALA A 112 -9.24 10.89 14.60
CA ALA A 112 -8.90 9.57 14.13
C ALA A 112 -10.08 8.97 13.33
N PRO A 113 -9.80 8.17 12.28
CA PRO A 113 -10.86 7.45 11.56
C PRO A 113 -11.70 6.58 12.49
N ALA A 114 -12.94 6.29 12.09
CA ALA A 114 -13.82 5.44 12.87
C ALA A 114 -13.19 4.05 13.13
N GLY A 115 -13.23 3.59 14.37
CA GLY A 115 -12.65 2.31 14.79
C GLY A 115 -11.15 2.34 15.10
N VAL A 116 -10.49 3.49 14.94
CA VAL A 116 -9.08 3.68 15.32
C VAL A 116 -8.98 4.14 16.76
N VAL A 117 -8.19 3.43 17.58
CA VAL A 117 -8.07 3.68 19.02
C VAL A 117 -6.76 4.41 19.34
N PRO A 118 -6.76 5.43 20.22
CA PRO A 118 -5.52 6.03 20.73
C PRO A 118 -4.66 4.99 21.47
N LEU A 119 -3.39 4.88 21.06
CA LEU A 119 -2.39 4.00 21.66
C LEU A 119 -1.24 4.82 22.24
N GLN A 120 -0.97 4.63 23.53
CA GLN A 120 0.18 5.21 24.22
C GLN A 120 1.23 4.13 24.44
N VAL A 121 2.39 4.31 23.81
CA VAL A 121 3.58 3.47 23.94
C VAL A 121 4.82 4.35 23.86
N ALA A 122 5.91 3.92 24.51
CA ALA A 122 7.14 4.69 24.56
C ALA A 122 7.87 4.76 23.21
N ASP A 123 7.88 3.65 22.46
CA ASP A 123 8.56 3.52 21.17
C ASP A 123 7.64 2.82 20.15
N PRO A 124 6.74 3.57 19.48
CA PRO A 124 5.78 2.98 18.57
C PRO A 124 6.45 2.44 17.32
N GLY A 125 6.33 1.15 17.08
CA GLY A 125 6.84 0.52 15.87
C GLY A 125 6.61 -0.99 15.79
N PRO A 126 6.90 -1.60 14.63
CA PRO A 126 6.66 -3.03 14.40
C PRO A 126 7.62 -3.91 15.23
N ASP A 127 8.81 -3.41 15.55
CA ASP A 127 9.83 -4.14 16.32
C ASP A 127 9.61 -4.06 17.84
N ASP A 128 8.80 -3.12 18.31
CA ASP A 128 8.50 -2.96 19.73
C ASP A 128 7.48 -4.00 20.22
N ARG A 129 7.80 -4.64 21.35
CA ARG A 129 6.94 -5.68 21.93
C ARG A 129 5.66 -5.10 22.51
N ALA A 130 5.71 -3.93 23.15
CA ALA A 130 4.54 -3.32 23.78
C ALA A 130 3.52 -2.90 22.71
N THR A 131 4.00 -2.27 21.63
CA THR A 131 3.22 -1.91 20.45
C THR A 131 2.50 -3.12 19.87
N ARG A 132 3.22 -4.21 19.58
CA ARG A 132 2.59 -5.43 19.02
C ARG A 132 1.58 -6.07 19.98
N ALA A 133 1.87 -6.10 21.28
CA ALA A 133 0.95 -6.67 22.27
C ALA A 133 -0.34 -5.85 22.38
N ALA A 134 -0.23 -4.53 22.42
CA ALA A 134 -1.37 -3.63 22.47
C ALA A 134 -2.22 -3.71 21.19
N LEU A 135 -1.59 -3.73 20.02
CA LEU A 135 -2.30 -3.88 18.74
C LEU A 135 -3.00 -5.24 18.64
N ALA A 136 -2.35 -6.33 19.06
CA ALA A 136 -2.98 -7.65 19.11
C ALA A 136 -4.20 -7.67 20.03
N ALA A 137 -4.13 -6.97 21.17
CA ALA A 137 -5.28 -6.81 22.06
C ALA A 137 -6.41 -6.06 21.34
N ILE A 138 -6.14 -4.92 20.69
CA ILE A 138 -7.13 -4.14 19.94
C ILE A 138 -7.80 -4.98 18.85
N VAL A 139 -7.02 -5.72 18.04
CA VAL A 139 -7.55 -6.57 16.95
C VAL A 139 -8.36 -7.75 17.48
N SER A 140 -8.07 -8.23 18.69
CA SER A 140 -8.82 -9.33 19.33
C SER A 140 -10.16 -8.90 19.92
N LEU A 141 -10.40 -7.59 20.10
CA LEU A 141 -11.63 -7.09 20.68
C LEU A 141 -12.81 -7.29 19.72
N PRO A 142 -13.97 -7.74 20.22
CA PRO A 142 -15.18 -7.77 19.41
C PRO A 142 -15.53 -6.38 18.89
N ALA A 143 -16.04 -6.29 17.67
CA ALA A 143 -16.46 -5.02 17.06
C ALA A 143 -17.49 -4.23 17.88
N ALA A 144 -18.27 -4.92 18.72
CA ALA A 144 -19.22 -4.29 19.65
C ALA A 144 -18.54 -3.53 20.81
N VAL A 145 -17.29 -3.88 21.15
CA VAL A 145 -16.54 -3.33 22.28
C VAL A 145 -15.56 -2.25 21.84
N LEU A 146 -15.06 -2.30 20.60
CA LEU A 146 -14.16 -1.27 20.05
C LEU A 146 -14.64 0.18 20.24
N PRO A 147 -15.94 0.52 20.03
CA PRO A 147 -16.43 1.89 20.24
C PRO A 147 -16.39 2.35 21.71
N GLN A 148 -16.22 1.42 22.65
CA GLN A 148 -16.16 1.71 24.09
C GLN A 148 -14.72 1.92 24.59
N VAL A 149 -13.71 1.66 23.75
CA VAL A 149 -12.30 1.82 24.12
C VAL A 149 -11.85 3.25 23.84
N THR A 150 -11.59 4.01 24.89
CA THR A 150 -11.12 5.40 24.77
C THR A 150 -9.62 5.49 24.53
N GLU A 151 -8.83 4.61 25.16
CA GLU A 151 -7.37 4.62 25.10
C GLU A 151 -6.78 3.26 25.51
N VAL A 152 -5.66 2.88 24.91
CA VAL A 152 -4.83 1.73 25.31
C VAL A 152 -3.45 2.22 25.72
N VAL A 153 -2.97 1.77 26.88
CA VAL A 153 -1.66 2.11 27.44
C VAL A 153 -0.86 0.83 27.66
N ALA A 154 0.38 0.78 27.16
CA ALA A 154 1.28 -0.36 27.29
C ALA A 154 2.71 0.05 27.68
#